data_AF-A0RU62-F1
#
_entry.id   AF-A0RU62-F1
#
_cell.length_a   1.000
_cell.length_b   1.000
_cell.length_c   1.000
_cell.angle_alpha   90.00
_cell.angle_beta   90.00
_cell.angle_gamma   90.00
#
_symmetry.space_group_name_H-M   'P 1'
#
loop_
_entity.id
_entity.type
_entity.pdbx_description
1 polymer ?
#
loop_
_entity_poly.entity_id
_entity_poly.type
_entity_poly.pdbx_seq_one_letter_code
_entity_poly.pdbx_strand_id
1 'polypeptide(L)'
;MHTGAADSVAELVKKGYIRGVLAGNALAVHDIEYATLGTSLGMNVHDGTLAVRGHRNHMEAINSVFRAGSIPRMVSSGALKRGIMYQCIKKKIPLVLAGSIRDDGPLPDVITDVTEAQKEYKKVLKDAQMVMMVSTMLHSIATGNMLPADVKVIVVDISQPTVTKLMDRGTWQALGIVSDVGAFLPMVAAEIKKLEG
;
A
#
# COMPACT_ATOMS: atom_id res chain seq x y z
N MET A 1 -3.82 6.10 1.60
CA MET A 1 -3.59 7.39 0.92
C MET A 1 -4.74 8.34 1.18
N HIS A 2 -5.90 8.13 0.54
CA HIS A 2 -7.06 9.03 0.62
C HIS A 2 -7.56 9.31 2.05
N THR A 3 -7.39 8.36 2.97
CA THR A 3 -7.84 8.48 4.37
C THR A 3 -6.76 9.01 5.32
N GLY A 4 -5.62 9.49 4.83
CA GLY A 4 -4.58 10.13 5.66
C GLY A 4 -3.62 9.20 6.42
N ALA A 5 -3.76 7.87 6.32
CA ALA A 5 -2.89 6.94 7.04
C ALA A 5 -1.47 6.75 6.45
N ALA A 6 -1.12 7.44 5.36
CA ALA A 6 0.10 7.18 4.59
C ALA A 6 1.38 7.31 5.43
N ASP A 7 1.47 8.37 6.23
CA ASP A 7 2.65 8.64 7.06
C ASP A 7 2.84 7.60 8.16
N SER A 8 1.74 7.14 8.77
CA SER A 8 1.77 6.06 9.77
C SER A 8 2.30 4.76 9.18
N VAL A 9 1.84 4.39 7.97
CA VAL A 9 2.35 3.19 7.28
C VAL A 9 3.81 3.35 6.89
N ALA A 10 4.21 4.51 6.37
CA ALA A 10 5.61 4.79 6.04
C ALA A 10 6.53 4.68 7.28
N GLU A 11 6.08 5.16 8.45
CA GLU A 11 6.82 5.02 9.70
C GLU A 11 6.92 3.55 10.15
N LEU A 12 5.85 2.75 10.01
CA LEU A 12 5.89 1.32 10.30
C LEU A 12 6.87 0.56 9.40
N VAL A 13 6.94 0.91 8.10
CA VAL A 13 7.96 0.39 7.17
C VAL A 13 9.36 0.79 7.64
N LYS A 14 9.56 2.07 7.97
CA LYS A 14 10.85 2.62 8.39
C LYS A 14 11.38 1.95 9.68
N LYS A 15 10.49 1.64 10.62
CA LYS A 15 10.79 0.95 11.88
C LYS A 15 10.94 -0.58 11.74
N GLY A 16 10.61 -1.15 10.57
CA GLY A 16 10.80 -2.57 10.29
C GLY A 16 9.66 -3.49 10.76
N TYR A 17 8.50 -2.92 11.11
CA TYR A 17 7.29 -3.69 11.42
C TYR A 17 6.65 -4.28 10.16
N ILE A 18 6.80 -3.59 9.03
CA ILE A 18 6.33 -4.07 7.71
C ILE A 18 7.55 -4.56 6.92
N ARG A 19 7.57 -5.85 6.61
CA ARG A 19 8.67 -6.53 5.91
C ARG A 19 8.38 -6.89 4.46
N GLY A 20 7.20 -6.54 3.96
CA GLY A 20 6.82 -6.69 2.57
C GLY A 20 5.54 -5.90 2.28
N VAL A 21 5.44 -5.36 1.07
CA VAL A 21 4.25 -4.62 0.62
C VAL A 21 3.76 -5.21 -0.70
N LEU A 22 2.50 -5.62 -0.71
CA LEU A 22 1.79 -6.14 -1.86
C LEU A 22 0.69 -5.15 -2.25
N ALA A 23 0.81 -4.52 -3.40
CA ALA A 23 -0.11 -3.46 -3.81
C ALA A 23 -0.29 -3.43 -5.34
N GLY A 24 -1.04 -2.44 -5.82
CA GLY A 24 -1.18 -2.15 -7.25
C GLY A 24 -0.73 -0.74 -7.59
N ASN A 25 -0.78 -0.40 -8.88
CA ASN A 25 -0.37 0.90 -9.42
C ASN A 25 -0.94 2.09 -8.63
N ALA A 26 -2.25 2.09 -8.36
CA ALA A 26 -2.92 3.20 -7.70
C ALA A 26 -2.33 3.57 -6.33
N LEU A 27 -1.96 2.58 -5.49
CA LEU A 27 -1.35 2.87 -4.19
C LEU A 27 -0.02 3.60 -4.38
N ALA A 28 0.82 3.13 -5.30
CA ALA A 28 2.12 3.70 -5.56
C ALA A 28 2.01 5.12 -6.14
N VAL A 29 1.12 5.32 -7.12
CA VAL A 29 0.90 6.65 -7.70
C VAL A 29 0.41 7.64 -6.65
N HIS A 30 -0.57 7.28 -5.83
CA HIS A 30 -1.09 8.19 -4.81
C HIS A 30 -0.13 8.41 -3.64
N ASP A 31 0.74 7.45 -3.31
CA ASP A 31 1.85 7.70 -2.37
C ASP A 31 2.78 8.79 -2.91
N ILE A 32 3.16 8.68 -4.19
CA ILE A 32 4.10 9.59 -4.85
C ILE A 32 3.45 10.97 -5.04
N GLU A 33 2.19 11.01 -5.47
CA GLU A 33 1.39 12.24 -5.55
C GLU A 33 1.37 12.95 -4.20
N TYR A 34 1.07 12.24 -3.11
CA TYR A 34 1.06 12.81 -1.77
C TYR A 34 2.47 13.27 -1.34
N ALA A 35 3.47 12.45 -1.59
CA ALA A 35 4.85 12.74 -1.20
C ALA A 35 5.42 13.98 -1.90
N THR A 36 5.03 14.23 -3.15
CA THR A 36 5.61 15.28 -4.02
C THR A 36 4.73 16.53 -4.14
N LEU A 37 3.41 16.37 -4.15
CA LEU A 37 2.44 17.44 -4.40
C LEU A 37 1.50 17.69 -3.19
N GLY A 38 1.55 16.85 -2.15
CA GLY A 38 0.70 16.98 -0.96
C GLY A 38 -0.75 16.54 -1.17
N THR A 39 -1.09 16.01 -2.35
CA THR A 39 -2.46 15.64 -2.70
C THR A 39 -2.64 14.15 -2.95
N SER A 40 -3.89 13.71 -2.93
CA SER A 40 -4.31 12.41 -3.44
C SER A 40 -5.59 12.59 -4.25
N LEU A 41 -5.57 12.27 -5.54
CA LEU A 41 -6.64 12.63 -6.49
C LEU A 41 -6.93 14.13 -6.50
N GLY A 42 -5.90 14.96 -6.30
CA GLY A 42 -6.06 16.41 -6.28
C GLY A 42 -6.74 16.98 -5.02
N MET A 43 -6.99 16.16 -4.00
CA MET A 43 -7.41 16.61 -2.67
C MET A 43 -6.20 16.71 -1.75
N ASN A 44 -6.07 17.82 -1.02
CA ASN A 44 -5.06 17.99 0.01
C ASN A 44 -5.30 16.98 1.14
N VAL A 45 -4.31 16.15 1.43
CA VAL A 45 -4.48 15.01 2.36
C VAL A 45 -4.69 15.46 3.81
N HIS A 46 -4.17 16.63 4.20
CA HIS A 46 -4.22 17.11 5.58
C HIS A 46 -5.57 17.75 5.97
N ASP A 47 -6.22 18.46 5.05
CA ASP A 47 -7.43 19.24 5.34
C ASP A 47 -8.64 18.84 4.47
N GLY A 48 -8.47 17.92 3.52
CA GLY A 48 -9.53 17.43 2.65
C GLY A 48 -10.01 18.46 1.61
N THR A 49 -9.31 19.59 1.45
CA THR A 49 -9.69 20.63 0.48
C THR A 49 -9.26 20.27 -0.95
N LEU A 50 -9.93 20.83 -1.95
CA LEU A 50 -9.53 20.66 -3.35
C LEU A 50 -8.32 21.55 -3.67
N ALA A 51 -7.27 20.94 -4.22
CA ALA A 51 -6.15 21.69 -4.77
C ALA A 51 -6.54 22.35 -6.10
N VAL A 52 -6.02 23.56 -6.34
CA VAL A 52 -6.21 24.26 -7.61
C VAL A 52 -5.67 23.40 -8.76
N ARG A 53 -6.55 23.02 -9.70
CA ARG A 53 -6.24 22.11 -10.82
C ARG A 53 -5.73 20.72 -10.37
N GLY A 54 -6.11 20.26 -9.18
CA GLY A 54 -5.64 19.02 -8.57
C GLY A 54 -5.89 17.75 -9.39
N HIS A 55 -6.90 17.74 -10.28
CA HIS A 55 -7.17 16.62 -11.19
C HIS A 55 -5.97 16.25 -12.09
N ARG A 56 -4.98 17.14 -12.25
CA ARG A 56 -3.75 16.91 -13.01
C ARG A 56 -2.64 16.23 -12.19
N ASN A 57 -2.69 16.33 -10.87
CA ASN A 57 -1.62 15.92 -9.97
C ASN A 57 -1.31 14.42 -10.09
N HIS A 58 -2.36 13.61 -10.24
CA HIS A 58 -2.22 12.17 -10.47
C HIS A 58 -1.37 11.86 -11.71
N MET A 59 -1.69 12.47 -12.86
CA MET A 59 -0.92 12.28 -14.09
C MET A 59 0.47 12.90 -14.01
N GLU A 60 0.64 13.99 -13.27
CA GLU A 60 1.95 14.59 -13.04
C GLU A 60 2.86 13.66 -12.22
N ALA A 61 2.32 13.02 -11.18
CA ALA A 61 3.02 12.02 -10.39
C ALA A 61 3.47 10.84 -11.27
N ILE A 62 2.59 10.28 -12.11
CA ILE A 62 2.93 9.23 -13.08
C ILE A 62 4.08 9.67 -13.99
N ASN A 63 3.93 10.83 -14.63
CA ASN A 63 4.94 11.36 -15.54
C ASN A 63 6.29 11.63 -14.86
N SER A 64 6.29 11.99 -13.57
CA SER A 64 7.52 12.19 -12.80
C SER A 64 8.32 10.90 -12.63
N VAL A 65 7.64 9.77 -12.41
CA VAL A 65 8.27 8.44 -12.32
C VAL A 65 8.77 8.01 -13.69
N PHE A 66 7.99 8.20 -14.76
CA PHE A 66 8.44 7.93 -16.13
C PHE A 66 9.71 8.71 -16.50
N ARG A 67 9.78 10.00 -16.14
CA ARG A 67 10.99 10.82 -16.35
C ARG A 67 12.19 10.31 -15.55
N ALA A 68 11.97 9.78 -14.35
CA ALA A 68 13.01 9.17 -13.54
C ALA A 68 13.41 7.76 -14.03
N GLY A 69 12.52 7.09 -14.77
CA GLY A 69 12.66 5.73 -15.31
C GLY A 69 12.17 4.63 -14.38
N SER A 70 12.12 4.86 -13.06
CA SER A 70 11.53 3.95 -12.07
C SER A 70 11.42 4.61 -10.69
N ILE A 71 10.65 4.02 -9.77
CA ILE A 71 10.55 4.46 -8.37
C ILE A 71 11.94 4.42 -7.68
N PRO A 72 12.74 3.34 -7.76
CA PRO A 72 14.10 3.33 -7.22
C PRO A 72 14.99 4.45 -7.76
N ARG A 73 14.92 4.74 -9.07
CA ARG A 73 15.69 5.84 -9.67
C ARG A 73 15.23 7.19 -9.14
N MET A 74 13.92 7.41 -9.02
CA MET A 74 13.34 8.63 -8.45
C MET A 74 13.76 8.86 -6.98
N VAL A 75 13.89 7.79 -6.19
CA VAL A 75 14.42 7.85 -4.82
C VAL A 75 15.92 8.15 -4.83
N SER A 76 16.69 7.52 -5.71
CA SER A 76 18.15 7.70 -5.80
C SER A 76 18.56 9.11 -6.26
N SER A 77 17.77 9.73 -7.15
CA SER A 77 17.98 11.10 -7.61
C SER A 77 17.55 12.16 -6.59
N GLY A 78 16.87 11.74 -5.50
CA GLY A 78 16.33 12.64 -4.50
C GLY A 78 15.02 13.34 -4.91
N ALA A 79 14.41 12.95 -6.03
CA ALA A 79 13.10 13.48 -6.45
C ALA A 79 11.96 12.97 -5.55
N LEU A 80 12.08 11.75 -5.02
CA LEU A 80 11.18 11.21 -3.99
C LEU A 80 11.92 11.12 -2.65
N LYS A 81 11.43 11.82 -1.62
CA LYS A 81 12.11 11.99 -0.32
C LYS A 81 11.33 11.45 0.90
N ARG A 82 10.08 11.04 0.71
CA ARG A 82 9.16 10.55 1.75
C ARG A 82 8.10 9.62 1.14
N GLY A 83 7.24 9.04 1.97
CA GLY A 83 6.17 8.12 1.55
C GLY A 83 6.53 6.65 1.71
N ILE A 84 5.54 5.78 1.54
CA ILE A 84 5.66 4.33 1.66
C ILE A 84 6.66 3.79 0.64
N MET A 85 6.56 4.22 -0.62
CA MET A 85 7.43 3.79 -1.72
C MET A 85 8.89 4.16 -1.39
N TYR A 86 9.13 5.38 -0.94
CA TYR A 86 10.45 5.84 -0.50
C TYR A 86 11.04 4.96 0.60
N GLN A 87 10.25 4.67 1.65
CA GLN A 87 10.74 3.86 2.78
C GLN A 87 11.01 2.42 2.33
N CYS A 88 10.17 1.84 1.47
CA CYS A 88 10.41 0.50 0.94
C CYS A 88 11.74 0.42 0.18
N ILE A 89 12.01 1.39 -0.71
CA ILE A 89 13.28 1.43 -1.45
C ILE A 89 14.47 1.65 -0.51
N LYS A 90 14.40 2.61 0.42
CA LYS A 90 15.51 2.92 1.34
C LYS A 90 15.83 1.77 2.29
N LYS A 91 14.83 1.05 2.76
CA LYS A 91 14.97 -0.09 3.68
C LYS A 91 15.13 -1.44 2.96
N LYS A 92 15.09 -1.45 1.63
CA LYS A 92 15.13 -2.67 0.80
C LYS A 92 14.02 -3.65 1.17
N ILE A 93 12.84 -3.13 1.48
CA ILE A 93 11.65 -3.93 1.77
C ILE A 93 11.07 -4.40 0.43
N PRO A 94 10.82 -5.71 0.25
CA PRO A 94 10.13 -6.23 -0.92
C PRO A 94 8.82 -5.50 -1.19
N LEU A 95 8.69 -4.95 -2.39
CA LEU A 95 7.52 -4.24 -2.87
C LEU A 95 7.11 -4.87 -4.19
N VAL A 96 5.88 -5.37 -4.29
CA VAL A 96 5.33 -5.88 -5.55
C VAL A 96 4.10 -5.07 -5.92
N LEU A 97 4.13 -4.50 -7.13
CA LEU A 97 3.04 -3.75 -7.71
C LEU A 97 2.39 -4.57 -8.82
N ALA A 98 1.28 -5.22 -8.53
CA ALA A 98 0.52 -5.98 -9.53
C ALA A 98 -0.38 -5.06 -10.34
N GLY A 99 -0.31 -5.19 -11.67
CA GLY A 99 -1.10 -4.41 -12.61
C GLY A 99 -2.58 -4.78 -12.59
N SER A 100 -3.41 -3.85 -13.04
CA SER A 100 -4.85 -4.02 -13.19
C SER A 100 -5.39 -3.32 -14.44
N ILE A 101 -6.55 -3.76 -14.92
CA ILE A 101 -7.18 -3.22 -16.15
C ILE A 101 -7.59 -1.73 -16.06
N ARG A 102 -7.50 -1.13 -14.87
CA ARG A 102 -7.85 0.28 -14.60
C ARG A 102 -6.63 1.17 -14.40
N ASP A 103 -5.43 0.66 -14.60
CA ASP A 103 -4.22 1.40 -14.27
C ASP A 103 -3.97 2.54 -15.27
N ASP A 104 -3.84 3.76 -14.75
CA ASP A 104 -3.29 4.90 -15.47
C ASP A 104 -1.76 4.84 -15.47
N GLY A 105 -1.12 5.04 -16.64
CA GLY A 105 0.33 4.89 -16.80
C GLY A 105 0.67 3.55 -17.45
N PRO A 106 0.70 2.42 -16.72
CA PRO A 106 1.04 2.28 -15.28
C PRO A 106 2.48 2.75 -14.99
N LEU A 107 2.89 2.80 -13.72
CA LEU A 107 4.29 3.07 -13.38
C LEU A 107 5.22 1.98 -13.98
N PRO A 108 6.47 2.31 -14.37
CA PRO A 108 7.43 1.33 -14.92
C PRO A 108 7.70 0.11 -14.01
N ASP A 109 7.51 0.27 -12.70
CA ASP A 109 7.71 -0.76 -11.69
C ASP A 109 6.53 -1.74 -11.55
N VAL A 110 5.43 -1.52 -12.28
CA VAL A 110 4.22 -2.36 -12.21
C VAL A 110 4.37 -3.58 -13.10
N ILE A 111 4.10 -4.76 -12.52
CA ILE A 111 4.07 -6.04 -13.22
C ILE A 111 2.69 -6.20 -13.87
N THR A 112 2.62 -6.04 -15.18
CA THR A 112 1.36 -6.12 -15.96
C THR A 112 0.92 -7.55 -16.25
N ASP A 113 1.86 -8.50 -16.30
CA ASP A 113 1.53 -9.93 -16.37
C ASP A 113 1.04 -10.42 -15.00
N VAL A 114 -0.25 -10.74 -14.91
CA VAL A 114 -0.88 -11.18 -13.66
C VAL A 114 -0.31 -12.50 -13.12
N THR A 115 0.19 -13.37 -14.01
CA THR A 115 0.79 -14.64 -13.62
C THR A 115 2.18 -14.42 -13.03
N GLU A 116 2.96 -13.51 -13.61
CA GLU A 116 4.24 -13.07 -13.03
C GLU A 116 4.03 -12.34 -11.70
N ALA A 117 3.07 -11.41 -11.64
CA ALA A 117 2.75 -10.70 -10.41
C ALA A 117 2.34 -11.67 -9.27
N GLN A 118 1.57 -12.71 -9.59
CA GLN A 118 1.22 -13.75 -8.62
C GLN A 118 2.45 -14.52 -8.12
N LYS A 119 3.42 -14.85 -9.01
CA LYS A 119 4.67 -15.51 -8.61
C LYS A 119 5.49 -14.62 -7.68
N GLU A 120 5.60 -13.33 -7.96
CA GLU A 120 6.31 -12.39 -7.09
C GLU A 120 5.60 -12.20 -5.74
N TYR A 121 4.27 -12.15 -5.72
CA TYR A 121 3.50 -12.16 -4.47
C TYR A 121 3.85 -13.38 -3.62
N LYS A 122 3.85 -14.60 -4.20
CA LYS A 122 4.21 -15.83 -3.47
C LYS A 122 5.61 -15.79 -2.89
N LYS A 123 6.58 -15.19 -3.59
CA LYS A 123 7.95 -15.05 -3.09
C LYS A 123 8.01 -14.16 -1.84
N VAL A 124 7.27 -13.05 -1.84
CA VAL A 124 7.21 -12.13 -0.68
C VAL A 124 6.44 -12.74 0.49
N LEU A 125 5.41 -13.53 0.21
CA LEU A 125 4.61 -14.21 1.23
C LEU A 125 5.31 -15.42 1.84
N LYS A 126 6.41 -15.90 1.24
CA LYS A 126 7.19 -17.01 1.77
C LYS A 126 7.70 -16.63 3.17
N ASP A 127 7.42 -17.48 4.15
CA ASP A 127 7.79 -17.32 5.56
C ASP A 127 7.07 -16.17 6.31
N ALA A 128 6.01 -15.59 5.73
CA ALA A 128 5.19 -14.60 6.42
C ALA A 128 4.43 -15.23 7.60
N GLN A 129 4.63 -14.70 8.81
CA GLN A 129 3.92 -15.16 10.01
C GLN A 129 2.57 -14.44 10.22
N MET A 130 2.45 -13.25 9.64
CA MET A 130 1.24 -12.44 9.71
C MET A 130 1.10 -11.60 8.43
N VAL A 131 -0.13 -11.46 7.93
CA VAL A 131 -0.47 -10.55 6.84
C VAL A 131 -1.62 -9.65 7.27
N MET A 132 -1.44 -8.34 7.05
CA MET A 132 -2.49 -7.34 7.23
C MET A 132 -3.04 -6.92 5.86
N MET A 133 -4.32 -7.16 5.64
CA MET A 133 -5.08 -6.86 4.43
C MET A 133 -5.86 -5.56 4.66
N VAL A 134 -5.48 -4.48 3.98
CA VAL A 134 -5.96 -3.13 4.29
C VAL A 134 -6.71 -2.53 3.09
N SER A 135 -8.05 -2.42 3.21
CA SER A 135 -8.95 -1.72 2.30
C SER A 135 -8.71 -2.01 0.80
N THR A 136 -8.53 -3.29 0.47
CA THR A 136 -8.28 -3.72 -0.91
C THR A 136 -8.83 -5.11 -1.18
N MET A 137 -10.10 -5.20 -1.60
CA MET A 137 -10.74 -6.50 -1.83
C MET A 137 -9.96 -7.40 -2.80
N LEU A 138 -9.54 -6.88 -3.95
CA LEU A 138 -8.87 -7.66 -5.00
C LEU A 138 -7.52 -8.24 -4.53
N HIS A 139 -6.63 -7.39 -4.04
CA HIS A 139 -5.31 -7.85 -3.59
C HIS A 139 -5.40 -8.71 -2.32
N SER A 140 -6.36 -8.43 -1.43
CA SER A 140 -6.58 -9.23 -0.22
C SER A 140 -7.07 -10.63 -0.56
N ILE A 141 -8.02 -10.76 -1.49
CA ILE A 141 -8.50 -12.08 -1.95
C ILE A 141 -7.37 -12.85 -2.63
N ALA A 142 -6.63 -12.21 -3.54
CA ALA A 142 -5.50 -12.84 -4.21
C ALA A 142 -4.46 -13.34 -3.20
N THR A 143 -4.10 -12.49 -2.23
CA THR A 143 -3.15 -12.82 -1.16
C THR A 143 -3.66 -13.98 -0.30
N GLY A 144 -4.91 -13.95 0.14
CA GLY A 144 -5.53 -15.03 0.91
C GLY A 144 -5.50 -16.39 0.20
N ASN A 145 -5.65 -16.41 -1.13
CA ASN A 145 -5.54 -17.65 -1.93
C ASN A 145 -4.13 -18.25 -1.94
N MET A 146 -3.10 -17.45 -1.63
CA MET A 146 -1.69 -17.86 -1.68
C MET A 146 -1.13 -18.17 -0.30
N LEU A 147 -1.88 -17.90 0.77
CA LEU A 147 -1.41 -18.06 2.13
C LEU A 147 -1.62 -19.49 2.65
N PRO A 148 -0.60 -20.07 3.32
CA PRO A 148 -0.77 -21.23 4.18
C PRO A 148 -1.73 -20.96 5.35
N ALA A 149 -2.31 -22.02 5.92
CA ALA A 149 -3.33 -21.91 6.97
C ALA A 149 -2.80 -21.45 8.35
N ASP A 150 -1.49 -21.56 8.58
CA ASP A 150 -0.79 -21.18 9.82
C ASP A 150 -0.39 -19.70 9.87
N VAL A 151 -0.58 -18.95 8.78
CA VAL A 151 -0.33 -17.51 8.73
C VAL A 151 -1.49 -16.76 9.38
N LYS A 152 -1.17 -15.88 10.34
CA LYS A 152 -2.17 -15.00 10.97
C LYS A 152 -2.64 -13.95 9.98
N VAL A 153 -3.94 -13.72 9.88
CA VAL A 153 -4.50 -12.74 8.94
C VAL A 153 -5.27 -11.68 9.71
N ILE A 154 -5.00 -10.41 9.43
CA ILE A 154 -5.83 -9.29 9.91
C ILE A 154 -6.43 -8.61 8.69
N VAL A 155 -7.75 -8.53 8.63
CA VAL A 155 -8.49 -7.86 7.57
C VAL A 155 -9.08 -6.58 8.12
N VAL A 156 -8.77 -5.45 7.51
CA VAL A 156 -9.34 -4.15 7.87
C VAL A 156 -9.93 -3.51 6.63
N ASP A 157 -11.26 -3.34 6.63
CA ASP A 157 -11.98 -2.67 5.56
C ASP A 157 -13.20 -1.97 6.16
N ILE A 158 -13.62 -0.85 5.57
CA ILE A 158 -14.84 -0.17 6.00
C ILE A 158 -16.10 -0.94 5.58
N SER A 159 -15.98 -1.77 4.54
CA SER A 159 -17.05 -2.57 3.98
C SER A 159 -17.15 -3.94 4.66
N GLN A 160 -18.21 -4.13 5.44
CA GLN A 160 -18.50 -5.43 6.07
C GLN A 160 -18.54 -6.60 5.07
N PRO A 161 -19.18 -6.50 3.88
CA PRO A 161 -19.14 -7.59 2.89
C PRO A 161 -17.74 -8.01 2.47
N THR A 162 -16.80 -7.05 2.34
CA THR A 162 -15.40 -7.36 2.02
C THR A 162 -14.76 -8.17 3.14
N VAL A 163 -14.97 -7.75 4.39
CA VAL A 163 -14.46 -8.46 5.57
C VAL A 163 -15.05 -9.87 5.64
N THR A 164 -16.38 -10.02 5.53
CA THR A 164 -17.05 -11.33 5.53
C THR A 164 -16.47 -12.26 4.46
N LYS A 165 -16.30 -11.76 3.23
CA LYS A 165 -15.78 -12.59 2.13
C LYS A 165 -14.36 -13.12 2.38
N LEU A 166 -13.54 -12.35 3.07
CA LEU A 166 -12.17 -12.73 3.42
C LEU A 166 -12.14 -13.67 4.63
N MET A 167 -13.06 -13.49 5.58
CA MET A 167 -13.20 -14.34 6.76
C MET A 167 -13.74 -15.74 6.43
N ASP A 168 -14.62 -15.88 5.43
CA ASP A 168 -15.24 -17.16 5.03
C ASP A 168 -14.24 -18.19 4.48
N ARG A 169 -12.97 -17.82 4.25
CA ARG A 169 -11.96 -18.67 3.58
C ARG A 169 -11.27 -19.68 4.50
N GLY A 170 -11.90 -20.09 5.60
CA GLY A 170 -11.44 -21.21 6.43
C GLY A 170 -10.16 -20.96 7.24
N THR A 171 -9.66 -19.72 7.25
CA THR A 171 -8.57 -19.30 8.14
C THR A 171 -9.13 -19.15 9.56
N TRP A 172 -9.04 -20.22 10.36
CA TRP A 172 -9.33 -20.20 11.80
C TRP A 172 -8.52 -19.15 12.58
N GLN A 173 -7.51 -18.53 11.95
CA GLN A 173 -6.65 -17.48 12.51
C GLN A 173 -6.81 -16.10 11.84
N ALA A 174 -7.94 -15.85 11.15
CA ALA A 174 -8.24 -14.51 10.62
C ALA A 174 -9.00 -13.65 11.64
N LEU A 175 -8.60 -12.38 11.76
CA LEU A 175 -9.30 -11.35 12.52
C LEU A 175 -9.85 -10.31 11.54
N GLY A 176 -11.18 -10.18 11.48
CA GLY A 176 -11.87 -9.20 10.65
C GLY A 176 -12.25 -7.96 11.45
N ILE A 177 -11.88 -6.78 10.96
CA ILE A 177 -12.15 -5.49 11.59
C ILE A 177 -12.87 -4.61 10.56
N VAL A 178 -14.12 -4.27 10.86
CA VAL A 178 -14.90 -3.32 10.05
C VAL A 178 -14.65 -1.92 10.58
N SER A 179 -13.75 -1.16 9.93
CA SER A 179 -13.35 0.17 10.40
C SER A 179 -12.73 1.02 9.30
N ASP A 180 -12.67 2.33 9.53
CA ASP A 180 -11.90 3.23 8.68
C ASP A 180 -10.39 3.00 8.88
N VAL A 181 -9.70 2.70 7.78
CA VAL A 181 -8.24 2.46 7.79
C VAL A 181 -7.44 3.73 8.06
N GLY A 182 -8.02 4.90 7.76
CA GLY A 182 -7.47 6.21 8.09
C GLY A 182 -7.29 6.43 9.58
N ALA A 183 -8.26 5.99 10.38
CA ALA A 183 -8.21 6.03 11.84
C ALA A 183 -7.45 4.84 12.44
N PHE A 184 -7.67 3.62 11.92
CA PHE A 184 -7.11 2.39 12.49
C PHE A 184 -5.57 2.35 12.46
N LEU A 185 -4.96 2.62 11.31
CA LEU A 185 -3.50 2.46 11.15
C LEU A 185 -2.69 3.47 12.01
N PRO A 186 -3.05 4.75 12.11
CA PRO A 186 -2.43 5.66 13.07
C PRO A 186 -2.56 5.21 14.52
N MET A 187 -3.73 4.67 14.93
CA MET A 187 -3.90 4.15 16.29
C MET A 187 -2.96 2.96 16.56
N VAL A 188 -2.86 2.02 15.62
CA VAL A 188 -1.91 0.89 15.72
C VAL A 188 -0.47 1.39 15.82
N ALA A 189 -0.06 2.33 14.95
CA ALA A 189 1.28 2.89 14.99
C ALA A 189 1.58 3.63 16.32
N ALA A 190 0.61 4.36 16.86
CA ALA A 190 0.72 5.02 18.16
C ALA A 190 0.83 4.02 19.31
N GLU A 191 0.05 2.94 19.29
CA GLU A 191 0.06 1.93 20.33
C GLU A 191 1.37 1.13 20.33
N ILE A 192 1.86 0.74 19.15
CA ILE A 192 3.19 0.13 19.00
C ILE A 192 4.27 1.04 19.61
N LYS A 193 4.21 2.35 19.34
CA LYS A 193 5.17 3.31 19.90
C LYS A 193 5.10 3.39 21.43
N LYS A 194 3.94 3.23 22.05
CA LYS A 194 3.81 3.18 23.51
C LYS A 194 4.39 1.90 24.10
N LEU A 195 4.26 0.78 23.41
CA LEU A 195 4.82 -0.51 23.87
C LEU A 195 6.36 -0.56 23.77
N GLU A 196 6.96 0.26 22.92
CA GLU A 196 8.43 0.41 22.81
C GLU A 196 9.03 1.34 23.88
N GLY A 197 8.22 2.21 24.50
CA GLY A 197 8.65 3.24 25.44
C GLY A 197 8.40 2.86 26.89
#